data_AF-A0A4Z0JJE2-F1
#
_entry.id   AF-A0A4Z0JJE2-F1
#
_cell.length_a   1.000
_cell.length_b   1.000
_cell.length_c   1.000
_cell.angle_alpha   90.00
_cell.angle_beta   90.00
_cell.angle_gamma   90.00
#
_symmetry.space_group_name_H-M   'P 1'
#
loop_
_entity.id
_entity.type
_entity.pdbx_description
1 polymer ?
#
loop_
_entity_poly.entity_id
_entity_poly.type
_entity_poly.pdbx_seq_one_letter_code
_entity_poly.pdbx_strand_id
1 'polypeptide(L)'
;MTNNGGIILKKSTSLLLSGILVSGMVLGTVVTPATIVNAAPATTQASEEVANSVTYMLNGSKYSVRQLNGKAGERITLAPEGYAVKDTSLTVFSDDLQGSLEVEITPLTTVKVNYVDQNNKLVSSESVDGGVGNEVELTNLPAGCSWNNDADKTITIEQGKEYNVPVTKKVSNTIIFKTSDENEVGRTQIFGDKAGDSVTLEDDQLPEGYTVADKDLTLQNEGNTQFVTVKKNLDGIMPIKGVVRVNVEMAHLYDKDGKVLSRSLVNKSRWQTNNKMVLNGVTYYQVSTTEWLKASDIIVENEKGSEDANTDIDTNKDATKADRSVVETKNSGLAHLYDDNGELIASRSLSPSTRWATDLMKTTNGVKMYRVATHEWLKVSEIK
;
A
#
# COMPACT_ATOMS: atom_id res chain seq x y z
N MET A 1 65.04 26.37 -9.31
CA MET A 1 64.65 25.05 -8.79
C MET A 1 63.22 25.17 -8.27
N THR A 2 62.33 24.43 -8.91
CA THR A 2 60.87 24.42 -8.74
C THR A 2 60.44 23.69 -7.48
N ASN A 3 59.40 24.16 -6.80
CA ASN A 3 58.50 23.26 -6.08
C ASN A 3 57.07 23.83 -6.08
N ASN A 4 56.19 23.18 -6.87
CA ASN A 4 54.77 23.47 -6.98
C ASN A 4 54.01 22.67 -5.91
N GLY A 5 53.39 23.34 -4.95
CA GLY A 5 52.46 22.72 -4.00
C GLY A 5 51.07 22.60 -4.61
N GLY A 6 50.73 21.40 -5.12
CA GLY A 6 49.41 21.07 -5.63
C GLY A 6 48.42 20.76 -4.50
N ILE A 7 47.33 21.51 -4.45
CA ILE A 7 46.16 21.24 -3.62
C ILE A 7 45.36 20.13 -4.29
N ILE A 8 45.24 18.97 -3.64
CA ILE A 8 44.40 17.87 -4.09
C ILE A 8 42.97 18.10 -3.56
N LEU A 9 42.09 18.61 -4.43
CA LEU A 9 40.64 18.59 -4.23
C LEU A 9 40.13 17.17 -4.51
N LYS A 10 39.69 16.45 -3.47
CA LYS A 10 38.93 15.20 -3.63
C LYS A 10 37.57 15.54 -4.24
N LYS A 11 37.35 15.10 -5.48
CA LYS A 11 36.04 15.11 -6.14
C LYS A 11 35.05 14.26 -5.32
N SER A 12 34.03 14.90 -4.77
CA SER A 12 32.82 14.21 -4.31
C SER A 12 31.97 13.93 -5.54
N THR A 13 31.90 12.66 -5.94
CA THR A 13 31.04 12.21 -7.03
C THR A 13 29.59 12.24 -6.52
N SER A 14 28.86 13.29 -6.89
CA SER A 14 27.41 13.35 -6.73
C SER A 14 26.80 12.34 -7.69
N LEU A 15 26.34 11.19 -7.17
CA LEU A 15 25.46 10.30 -7.92
C LEU A 15 24.06 10.93 -7.93
N LEU A 16 23.78 11.71 -8.96
CA LEU A 16 22.40 11.98 -9.35
C LEU A 16 21.83 10.66 -9.89
N LEU A 17 21.08 9.96 -9.05
CA LEU A 17 20.26 8.84 -9.48
C LEU A 17 19.22 9.41 -10.45
N SER A 18 19.51 9.31 -11.75
CA SER A 18 18.58 9.65 -12.82
C SER A 18 17.44 8.64 -12.75
N GLY A 19 16.33 9.07 -12.13
CA GLY A 19 15.10 8.32 -12.02
C GLY A 19 14.61 7.86 -13.38
N ILE A 20 14.31 6.58 -13.44
CA ILE A 20 13.82 5.80 -14.57
C ILE A 20 12.55 6.42 -15.15
N LEU A 21 12.51 6.58 -16.48
CA LEU A 21 11.29 6.91 -17.23
C LEU A 21 10.29 5.76 -17.08
N VAL A 22 9.28 5.93 -16.23
CA VAL A 22 8.10 5.06 -16.23
C VAL A 22 7.10 5.65 -17.21
N SER A 23 7.09 5.12 -18.42
CA SER A 23 6.06 5.38 -19.42
C SER A 23 4.75 4.73 -18.96
N GLY A 24 3.79 5.56 -18.55
CA GLY A 24 2.42 5.13 -18.30
C GLY A 24 1.65 4.98 -19.61
N MET A 25 1.93 3.94 -20.40
CA MET A 25 1.02 3.52 -21.48
C MET A 25 -0.23 2.88 -20.85
N VAL A 26 -1.33 3.63 -20.78
CA VAL A 26 -2.67 3.04 -20.62
C VAL A 26 -3.09 2.51 -21.99
N LEU A 27 -2.72 1.26 -22.28
CA LEU A 27 -3.25 0.49 -23.41
C LEU A 27 -4.49 -0.26 -22.94
N GLY A 28 -5.66 0.14 -23.45
CA GLY A 28 -6.92 -0.55 -23.23
C GLY A 28 -6.86 -1.99 -23.74
N THR A 29 -7.24 -2.94 -22.88
CA THR A 29 -7.26 -4.36 -23.18
C THR A 29 -8.36 -4.70 -24.19
N VAL A 30 -7.99 -5.29 -25.32
CA VAL A 30 -8.93 -6.01 -26.19
C VAL A 30 -9.21 -7.40 -25.60
N VAL A 31 -10.46 -7.65 -25.22
CA VAL A 31 -10.95 -8.97 -24.83
C VAL A 31 -11.53 -9.68 -26.05
N THR A 32 -10.92 -10.79 -26.45
CA THR A 32 -11.52 -11.80 -27.34
C THR A 32 -12.46 -12.70 -26.54
N PRO A 33 -13.72 -12.94 -26.97
CA PRO A 33 -14.60 -13.85 -26.25
C PRO A 33 -14.21 -15.32 -26.49
N ALA A 34 -14.05 -16.08 -25.41
CA ALA A 34 -13.91 -17.53 -25.44
C ALA A 34 -15.28 -18.22 -25.40
N THR A 35 -15.38 -19.34 -26.12
CA THR A 35 -16.59 -20.15 -26.28
C THR A 35 -16.96 -20.92 -25.00
N ILE A 36 -18.27 -21.02 -24.79
CA ILE A 36 -19.08 -21.45 -23.64
C ILE A 36 -18.85 -22.90 -23.19
N VAL A 37 -18.84 -23.15 -21.87
CA VAL A 37 -19.44 -24.37 -21.26
C VAL A 37 -20.23 -23.97 -20.00
N ASN A 38 -21.49 -24.41 -19.95
CA ASN A 38 -22.55 -24.12 -18.97
C ASN A 38 -22.19 -24.36 -17.49
N ALA A 39 -22.45 -23.34 -16.66
CA ALA A 39 -22.93 -23.49 -15.29
C ALA A 39 -23.90 -22.32 -14.98
N ALA A 40 -24.98 -22.59 -14.25
CA ALA A 40 -26.15 -21.75 -14.07
C ALA A 40 -25.85 -20.29 -13.66
N PRO A 41 -26.56 -19.27 -14.21
CA PRO A 41 -26.22 -17.88 -13.97
C PRO A 41 -26.71 -17.44 -12.59
N ALA A 42 -25.77 -17.07 -11.73
CA ALA A 42 -26.04 -16.08 -10.70
C ALA A 42 -26.37 -14.76 -11.40
N THR A 43 -27.54 -14.17 -11.15
CA THR A 43 -27.90 -12.85 -11.65
C THR A 43 -27.11 -11.77 -10.91
N THR A 44 -25.85 -11.58 -11.30
CA THR A 44 -25.21 -10.27 -11.18
C THR A 44 -25.92 -9.36 -12.17
N GLN A 45 -26.59 -8.29 -11.72
CA GLN A 45 -26.97 -7.21 -12.63
C GLN A 45 -25.69 -6.68 -13.27
N ALA A 46 -25.38 -7.14 -14.48
CA ALA A 46 -24.48 -6.43 -15.36
C ALA A 46 -25.11 -5.04 -15.54
N SER A 47 -24.37 -3.96 -15.26
CA SER A 47 -24.83 -2.67 -15.77
C SER A 47 -24.85 -2.81 -17.28
N GLU A 48 -26.02 -2.68 -17.89
CA GLU A 48 -26.19 -2.90 -19.32
C GLU A 48 -25.23 -1.95 -20.07
N GLU A 49 -24.30 -2.54 -20.82
CA GLU A 49 -23.47 -1.78 -21.75
C GLU A 49 -24.38 -1.25 -22.86
N VAL A 50 -24.29 0.05 -23.14
CA VAL A 50 -25.01 0.69 -24.23
C VAL A 50 -24.07 0.96 -25.39
N ALA A 51 -24.56 0.73 -26.59
CA ALA A 51 -23.84 1.05 -27.83
C ALA A 51 -24.32 2.42 -28.33
N ASN A 52 -23.41 3.39 -28.41
CA ASN A 52 -23.70 4.70 -28.96
C ASN A 52 -22.86 5.00 -30.20
N SER A 53 -23.52 5.55 -31.21
CA SER A 53 -22.84 6.18 -32.34
C SER A 53 -22.27 7.51 -31.88
N VAL A 54 -20.95 7.67 -31.96
CA VAL A 54 -20.23 8.89 -31.58
C VAL A 54 -19.65 9.52 -32.83
N THR A 55 -20.08 10.75 -33.13
CA THR A 55 -19.56 11.60 -34.19
C THR A 55 -18.49 12.51 -33.60
N TYR A 56 -17.26 12.32 -34.04
CA TYR A 56 -16.14 13.16 -33.65
C TYR A 56 -16.06 14.39 -34.55
N MET A 57 -15.97 15.56 -33.93
CA MET A 57 -15.94 16.87 -34.58
C MET A 57 -14.57 17.49 -34.39
N LEU A 58 -13.94 17.93 -35.48
CA LEU A 58 -12.68 18.68 -35.46
C LEU A 58 -12.94 20.08 -36.02
N ASN A 59 -12.71 21.12 -35.21
CA ASN A 59 -12.95 22.52 -35.57
C ASN A 59 -14.35 22.76 -36.16
N GLY A 60 -15.38 22.16 -35.55
CA GLY A 60 -16.78 22.28 -35.97
C GLY A 60 -17.17 21.47 -37.21
N SER A 61 -16.23 20.73 -37.82
CA SER A 61 -16.50 19.85 -38.96
C SER A 61 -16.47 18.37 -38.55
N LYS A 62 -17.36 17.57 -39.13
CA LYS A 62 -17.36 16.12 -38.92
C LYS A 62 -16.04 15.51 -39.37
N TYR A 63 -15.34 14.88 -38.43
CA TYR A 63 -14.08 14.18 -38.68
C TYR A 63 -14.32 12.69 -38.95
N SER A 64 -15.00 12.00 -38.04
CA SER A 64 -15.31 10.57 -38.18
C SER A 64 -16.53 10.17 -37.35
N VAL A 65 -17.03 8.96 -37.55
CA VAL A 65 -18.07 8.35 -36.69
C VAL A 65 -17.59 6.98 -36.26
N ARG A 66 -17.79 6.63 -34.99
CA ARG A 66 -17.47 5.31 -34.45
C ARG A 66 -18.60 4.83 -33.55
N GLN A 67 -18.86 3.53 -33.58
CA GLN A 67 -19.68 2.88 -32.57
C GLN A 67 -18.82 2.56 -31.35
N LEU A 68 -19.23 3.05 -30.19
CA LEU A 68 -18.57 2.79 -28.91
C LEU A 68 -19.54 2.09 -27.96
N ASN A 69 -19.02 1.18 -27.16
CA ASN A 69 -19.76 0.55 -26.08
C ASN A 69 -19.22 1.11 -24.75
N GLY A 70 -20.11 1.33 -23.80
CA GLY A 70 -19.75 1.75 -22.45
C GLY A 70 -20.95 1.66 -21.52
N LYS A 71 -20.71 1.92 -20.24
CA LYS A 71 -21.79 1.92 -19.26
C LYS A 71 -22.57 3.23 -19.36
N ALA A 72 -23.91 3.15 -19.37
CA ALA A 72 -24.75 4.36 -19.33
C ALA A 72 -24.34 5.29 -18.17
N GLY A 73 -24.15 6.58 -18.48
CA GLY A 73 -23.66 7.61 -17.55
C GLY A 73 -22.13 7.73 -17.43
N GLU A 74 -21.35 6.82 -18.02
CA GLU A 74 -19.89 6.91 -18.07
C GLU A 74 -19.43 7.92 -19.13
N ARG A 75 -18.37 8.68 -18.85
CA ARG A 75 -17.83 9.70 -19.78
C ARG A 75 -17.18 9.05 -20.99
N ILE A 76 -17.45 9.61 -22.17
CA ILE A 76 -16.78 9.21 -23.41
C ILE A 76 -15.45 9.96 -23.51
N THR A 77 -14.36 9.25 -23.22
CA THR A 77 -12.99 9.78 -23.26
C THR A 77 -12.17 9.25 -24.43
N LEU A 78 -12.64 8.17 -25.08
CA LEU A 78 -11.94 7.57 -26.21
C LEU A 78 -12.02 8.46 -27.45
N ALA A 79 -10.86 8.79 -28.02
CA ALA A 79 -10.72 9.56 -29.25
C ALA A 79 -10.07 8.73 -30.37
N PRO A 80 -10.16 9.17 -31.64
CA PRO A 80 -9.36 8.63 -32.73
C PRO A 80 -7.85 8.74 -32.46
N GLU A 81 -7.05 7.89 -33.10
CA GLU A 81 -5.59 7.91 -32.97
C GLU A 81 -5.03 9.30 -33.32
N GLY A 82 -4.12 9.81 -32.46
CA GLY A 82 -3.53 11.14 -32.60
C GLY A 82 -4.37 12.30 -32.06
N TYR A 83 -5.53 12.02 -31.44
CA TYR A 83 -6.42 13.02 -30.87
C TYR A 83 -6.80 12.68 -29.42
N ALA A 84 -7.30 13.69 -28.71
CA ALA A 84 -8.00 13.56 -27.43
C ALA A 84 -9.38 14.18 -27.55
N VAL A 85 -10.32 13.73 -26.70
CA VAL A 85 -11.61 14.40 -26.53
C VAL A 85 -11.39 15.71 -25.78
N LYS A 86 -11.98 16.80 -26.26
CA LYS A 86 -11.91 18.10 -25.59
C LYS A 86 -12.75 18.09 -24.30
N ASP A 87 -12.20 18.59 -23.20
CA ASP A 87 -12.85 18.51 -21.89
C ASP A 87 -14.24 19.16 -21.87
N THR A 88 -14.39 20.29 -22.57
CA THR A 88 -15.66 21.02 -22.69
C THR A 88 -16.73 20.27 -23.48
N SER A 89 -16.35 19.21 -24.19
CA SER A 89 -17.26 18.39 -25.01
C SER A 89 -17.45 16.98 -24.45
N LEU A 90 -16.90 16.69 -23.25
CA LEU A 90 -17.10 15.41 -22.59
C LEU A 90 -18.59 15.18 -22.32
N THR A 91 -19.14 14.18 -23.00
CA THR A 91 -20.50 13.69 -22.80
C THR A 91 -20.45 12.26 -22.23
N VAL A 92 -21.61 11.68 -21.96
CA VAL A 92 -21.73 10.34 -21.38
C VAL A 92 -22.44 9.38 -22.33
N PHE A 93 -22.16 8.09 -22.17
CA PHE A 93 -22.95 7.02 -22.79
C PHE A 93 -24.42 7.10 -22.33
N SER A 94 -25.36 6.89 -23.24
CA SER A 94 -26.80 7.06 -23.01
C SER A 94 -27.59 5.87 -23.56
N ASP A 95 -28.55 5.38 -22.77
CA ASP A 95 -29.50 4.32 -23.12
C ASP A 95 -30.73 4.83 -23.91
N ASP A 96 -31.01 6.13 -23.87
CA ASP A 96 -32.17 6.78 -24.51
C ASP A 96 -31.75 7.71 -25.67
N LEU A 97 -30.68 7.36 -26.39
CA LEU A 97 -30.16 8.21 -27.45
C LEU A 97 -30.96 8.10 -28.75
N GLN A 98 -31.48 9.23 -29.23
CA GLN A 98 -31.96 9.40 -30.60
C GLN A 98 -30.85 10.03 -31.46
N GLY A 99 -30.23 9.24 -32.35
CA GLY A 99 -29.19 9.72 -33.26
C GLY A 99 -27.75 9.43 -32.80
N SER A 100 -26.86 10.42 -32.94
CA SER A 100 -25.43 10.32 -32.60
C SER A 100 -25.08 11.28 -31.47
N LEU A 101 -24.22 10.86 -30.56
CA LEU A 101 -23.52 11.79 -29.66
C LEU A 101 -22.46 12.54 -30.47
N GLU A 102 -22.28 13.83 -30.20
CA GLU A 102 -21.24 14.65 -30.82
C GLU A 102 -20.17 14.99 -29.78
N VAL A 103 -18.91 14.82 -30.17
CA VAL A 103 -17.75 15.06 -29.30
C VAL A 103 -16.68 15.84 -30.08
N GLU A 104 -16.30 17.01 -29.60
CA GLU A 104 -15.15 17.75 -30.12
C GLU A 104 -13.84 17.06 -29.75
N ILE A 105 -12.93 16.95 -30.72
CA ILE A 105 -11.58 16.42 -30.54
C ILE A 105 -10.53 17.50 -30.82
N THR A 106 -9.39 17.35 -30.15
CA THR A 106 -8.21 18.22 -30.29
C THR A 106 -6.96 17.36 -30.51
N PRO A 107 -5.93 17.84 -31.23
CA PRO A 107 -4.70 17.08 -31.42
C PRO A 107 -4.10 16.64 -30.08
N LEU A 108 -3.70 15.37 -30.00
CA LEU A 108 -2.95 14.83 -28.88
C LEU A 108 -1.49 15.25 -29.02
N THR A 109 -0.89 15.75 -27.95
CA THR A 109 0.53 16.12 -27.91
C THR A 109 1.14 15.71 -26.58
N THR A 110 2.46 15.58 -26.59
CA THR A 110 3.27 15.44 -25.38
C THR A 110 3.89 16.79 -25.02
N VAL A 111 3.83 17.18 -23.76
CA VAL A 111 4.53 18.35 -23.21
C VAL A 111 5.55 17.92 -22.17
N LYS A 112 6.55 18.77 -21.92
CA LYS A 112 7.55 18.53 -20.87
C LYS A 112 7.20 19.36 -19.65
N VAL A 113 7.14 18.71 -18.50
CA VAL A 113 6.90 19.35 -17.20
C VAL A 113 8.18 19.24 -16.37
N ASN A 114 8.72 20.36 -15.95
CA ASN A 114 9.88 20.48 -15.08
C ASN A 114 9.40 20.89 -13.69
N TYR A 115 9.63 20.06 -12.68
CA TYR A 115 9.43 20.43 -11.29
C TYR A 115 10.63 21.22 -10.80
N VAL A 116 10.40 22.45 -10.32
CA VAL A 116 11.45 23.35 -9.84
C VAL A 116 11.28 23.67 -8.36
N ASP A 117 12.38 23.70 -7.62
CA ASP A 117 12.37 23.99 -6.19
C ASP A 117 12.16 25.50 -5.91
N GLN A 118 12.11 25.87 -4.63
CA GLN A 118 12.00 27.26 -4.17
C GLN A 118 13.11 28.22 -4.66
N ASN A 119 14.21 27.69 -5.22
CA ASN A 119 15.30 28.46 -5.83
C ASN A 119 15.28 28.41 -7.37
N ASN A 120 14.17 27.96 -7.97
CA ASN A 120 14.03 27.69 -9.40
C ASN A 120 15.03 26.67 -9.96
N LYS A 121 15.57 25.78 -9.11
CA LYS A 121 16.44 24.71 -9.56
C LYS A 121 15.60 23.49 -9.94
N LEU A 122 15.95 22.88 -11.06
CA LEU A 122 15.32 21.63 -11.51
C LEU A 122 15.47 20.53 -10.45
N VAL A 123 14.34 19.99 -10.00
CA VAL A 123 14.26 18.80 -9.12
C VAL A 123 14.15 17.55 -9.98
N SER A 124 13.18 17.52 -10.90
CA SER A 124 12.96 16.43 -11.84
C SER A 124 12.08 16.92 -13.01
N SER A 125 11.88 16.06 -14.01
CA SER A 125 10.98 16.36 -15.13
C SER A 125 10.21 15.12 -15.56
N GLU A 126 9.01 15.31 -16.11
CA GLU A 126 8.21 14.26 -16.73
C GLU A 126 7.66 14.71 -18.09
N SER A 127 7.15 13.74 -18.85
CA SER A 127 6.40 13.97 -20.08
C SER A 127 4.92 13.71 -19.82
N VAL A 128 4.08 14.66 -20.19
CA VAL A 128 2.63 14.58 -19.99
C VAL A 128 1.96 14.62 -21.35
N ASP A 129 1.14 13.61 -21.62
CA ASP A 129 0.32 13.55 -22.82
C ASP A 129 -1.05 14.17 -22.57
N GLY A 130 -1.57 14.92 -23.55
CA GLY A 130 -2.91 15.48 -23.46
C GLY A 130 -3.35 16.19 -24.73
N GLY A 131 -4.64 16.46 -24.80
CA GLY A 131 -5.23 17.22 -25.90
C GLY A 131 -4.85 18.69 -25.83
N VAL A 132 -4.43 19.31 -26.92
CA VAL A 132 -4.12 20.75 -26.94
C VAL A 132 -5.35 21.56 -26.48
N GLY A 133 -5.17 22.37 -25.44
CA GLY A 133 -6.21 23.18 -24.80
C GLY A 133 -6.96 22.49 -23.65
N ASN A 134 -6.74 21.19 -23.42
CA ASN A 134 -7.30 20.49 -22.26
C ASN A 134 -6.48 20.79 -20.99
N GLU A 135 -7.13 20.66 -19.85
CA GLU A 135 -6.47 20.71 -18.55
C GLU A 135 -6.06 19.31 -18.10
N VAL A 136 -4.85 19.19 -17.56
CA VAL A 136 -4.33 17.94 -17.00
C VAL A 136 -3.89 18.19 -15.56
N GLU A 137 -4.41 17.37 -14.65
CA GLU A 137 -3.96 17.33 -13.26
C GLU A 137 -2.69 16.47 -13.15
N LEU A 138 -1.63 17.08 -12.64
CA LEU A 138 -0.35 16.48 -12.33
C LEU A 138 -0.44 15.75 -10.99
N THR A 139 -0.22 14.44 -11.02
CA THR A 139 -0.32 13.58 -9.83
C THR A 139 1.03 12.99 -9.41
N ASN A 140 2.02 12.99 -10.30
CA ASN A 140 3.35 12.42 -10.09
C ASN A 140 4.30 13.41 -9.42
N LEU A 141 4.00 13.81 -8.19
CA LEU A 141 4.86 14.74 -7.46
C LEU A 141 6.22 14.07 -7.11
N PRO A 142 7.37 14.74 -7.29
CA PRO A 142 8.67 14.15 -6.98
C PRO A 142 8.82 13.81 -5.50
N ALA A 143 9.55 12.73 -5.20
CA ALA A 143 9.79 12.30 -3.82
C ALA A 143 10.38 13.45 -2.97
N GLY A 144 9.85 13.59 -1.75
CA GLY A 144 10.27 14.66 -0.84
C GLY A 144 9.80 16.06 -1.25
N CYS A 145 8.86 16.20 -2.18
CA CYS A 145 8.26 17.48 -2.53
C CYS A 145 6.82 17.60 -2.02
N SER A 146 6.35 18.83 -1.87
CA SER A 146 4.95 19.17 -1.67
C SER A 146 4.52 20.24 -2.68
N TRP A 147 3.27 20.19 -3.11
CA TRP A 147 2.67 21.27 -3.91
C TRP A 147 2.65 22.58 -3.13
N ASN A 148 2.94 23.69 -3.80
CA ASN A 148 2.88 25.01 -3.17
C ASN A 148 1.43 25.48 -2.99
N ASN A 149 0.56 25.12 -3.95
CA ASN A 149 -0.88 25.39 -3.93
C ASN A 149 -1.59 24.45 -4.92
N ASP A 150 -2.92 24.47 -4.91
CA ASP A 150 -3.74 23.61 -5.79
C ASP A 150 -3.70 24.04 -7.27
N ALA A 151 -3.42 25.31 -7.57
CA ALA A 151 -3.33 25.77 -8.96
C ALA A 151 -2.10 25.21 -9.70
N ASP A 152 -1.00 24.97 -8.98
CA ASP A 152 0.21 24.37 -9.54
C ASP A 152 0.04 22.89 -9.91
N LYS A 153 -1.06 22.25 -9.47
CA LYS A 153 -1.37 20.86 -9.82
C LYS A 153 -1.94 20.72 -11.22
N THR A 154 -2.37 21.79 -11.86
CA THR A 154 -3.05 21.70 -13.16
C THR A 154 -2.28 22.49 -14.21
N ILE A 155 -2.13 21.89 -15.39
CA ILE A 155 -1.60 22.57 -16.58
C ILE A 155 -2.62 22.51 -17.72
N THR A 156 -2.72 23.57 -18.50
CA THR A 156 -3.43 23.54 -19.79
C THR A 156 -2.44 23.18 -20.87
N ILE A 157 -2.68 22.10 -21.62
CA ILE A 157 -1.74 21.57 -22.61
C ILE A 157 -1.61 22.50 -23.82
N GLU A 158 -0.38 22.91 -24.14
CA GLU A 158 -0.06 23.73 -25.30
C GLU A 158 1.06 23.07 -26.12
N GLN A 159 0.91 23.06 -27.45
CA GLN A 159 1.84 22.37 -28.33
C GLN A 159 3.26 22.93 -28.22
N GLY A 160 4.22 22.06 -27.92
CA GLY A 160 5.65 22.41 -27.83
C GLY A 160 6.03 23.25 -26.59
N LYS A 161 5.11 23.48 -25.66
CA LYS A 161 5.39 24.23 -24.43
C LYS A 161 6.09 23.35 -23.40
N GLU A 162 7.05 23.94 -22.71
CA GLU A 162 7.63 23.38 -21.48
C GLU A 162 7.06 24.15 -20.28
N TYR A 163 6.68 23.42 -19.22
CA TYR A 163 6.13 23.98 -17.99
C TYR A 163 7.17 23.89 -16.89
N ASN A 164 7.36 24.97 -16.14
CA ASN A 164 8.14 24.96 -14.91
C ASN A 164 7.17 25.09 -13.75
N VAL A 165 6.89 23.96 -13.10
CA VAL A 165 5.91 23.86 -12.03
C VAL A 165 6.62 23.95 -10.69
N PRO A 166 6.31 24.98 -9.86
CA PRO A 166 7.02 25.20 -8.62
C PRO A 166 6.54 24.21 -7.54
N VAL A 167 7.50 23.61 -6.85
CA VAL A 167 7.25 22.70 -5.72
C VAL A 167 8.12 23.09 -4.53
N THR A 168 7.66 22.78 -3.32
CA THR A 168 8.47 22.92 -2.12
C THR A 168 9.26 21.63 -1.93
N LYS A 169 10.59 21.71 -2.06
CA LYS A 169 11.46 20.57 -1.79
C LYS A 169 11.78 20.52 -0.29
N LYS A 170 11.41 19.41 0.35
CA LYS A 170 11.67 19.15 1.78
C LYS A 170 13.14 18.85 2.03
N VAL A 171 13.57 19.06 3.27
CA VAL A 171 14.88 18.62 3.75
C VAL A 171 14.89 17.10 3.74
N SER A 172 15.93 16.54 3.14
CA SER A 172 16.12 15.10 2.92
C SER A 172 17.35 14.60 3.65
N ASN A 173 17.26 13.44 4.29
CA ASN A 173 18.39 12.74 4.88
C ASN A 173 18.41 11.30 4.35
N THR A 174 19.60 10.77 4.12
CA THR A 174 19.79 9.33 3.82
C THR A 174 19.98 8.58 5.12
N ILE A 175 19.24 7.51 5.32
CA ILE A 175 19.40 6.61 6.45
C ILE A 175 20.10 5.36 5.95
N ILE A 176 21.22 5.01 6.55
CA ILE A 176 21.94 3.76 6.30
C ILE A 176 21.71 2.84 7.49
N PHE A 177 21.08 1.69 7.23
CA PHE A 177 20.84 0.68 8.24
C PHE A 177 22.07 -0.21 8.37
N LYS A 178 22.57 -0.33 9.60
CA LYS A 178 23.74 -1.15 9.91
C LYS A 178 23.44 -2.14 11.02
N THR A 179 24.01 -3.33 10.94
CA THR A 179 24.04 -4.27 12.06
C THR A 179 25.07 -3.82 13.11
N SER A 180 25.07 -4.44 14.28
CA SER A 180 25.98 -4.11 15.39
C SER A 180 27.47 -4.32 15.07
N ASP A 181 27.77 -5.09 14.02
CA ASP A 181 29.11 -5.31 13.46
C ASP A 181 29.43 -4.36 12.28
N GLU A 182 28.65 -3.28 12.15
CA GLU A 182 28.79 -2.20 11.15
C GLU A 182 28.53 -2.56 9.68
N ASN A 183 28.05 -3.77 9.40
CA ASN A 183 27.65 -4.15 8.05
C ASN A 183 26.39 -3.40 7.61
N GLU A 184 26.44 -2.80 6.42
CA GLU A 184 25.28 -2.15 5.81
C GLU A 184 24.30 -3.18 5.25
N VAL A 185 23.03 -3.05 5.62
CA VAL A 185 21.96 -4.01 5.23
C VAL A 185 20.81 -3.34 4.47
N GLY A 186 20.85 -2.02 4.32
CA GLY A 186 19.89 -1.29 3.50
C GLY A 186 20.02 0.23 3.65
N ARG A 187 19.27 0.95 2.81
CA ARG A 187 19.17 2.41 2.85
C ARG A 187 17.75 2.88 2.60
N THR A 188 17.39 4.01 3.17
CA THR A 188 16.16 4.73 2.85
C THR A 188 16.40 6.24 2.88
N GLN A 189 15.39 7.02 2.51
CA GLN A 189 15.37 8.47 2.66
C GLN A 189 14.22 8.89 3.57
N ILE A 190 14.49 9.85 4.44
CA ILE A 190 13.47 10.53 5.24
C ILE A 190 13.41 12.00 4.84
N PHE A 191 12.23 12.59 4.98
CA PHE A 191 11.94 13.96 4.57
C PHE A 191 11.21 14.72 5.68
N GLY A 192 11.49 16.01 5.81
CA GLY A 192 10.76 16.91 6.70
C GLY A 192 10.95 18.38 6.31
N ASP A 193 10.25 19.28 6.97
CA ASP A 193 10.16 20.67 6.52
C ASP A 193 11.44 21.45 6.86
N LYS A 194 12.09 21.12 7.98
CA LYS A 194 13.35 21.73 8.40
C LYS A 194 14.23 20.78 9.23
N ALA A 195 15.52 21.09 9.29
CA ALA A 195 16.43 20.43 10.22
C ALA A 195 15.96 20.64 11.67
N GLY A 196 15.99 19.58 12.47
CA GLY A 196 15.48 19.53 13.84
C GLY A 196 14.09 18.91 13.97
N ASP A 197 13.35 18.70 12.87
CA ASP A 197 12.06 18.02 12.92
C ASP A 197 12.22 16.54 13.33
N SER A 198 11.25 16.02 14.09
CA SER A 198 11.17 14.59 14.40
C SER A 198 10.45 13.86 13.27
N VAL A 199 11.07 12.83 12.73
CA VAL A 199 10.54 11.98 11.66
C VAL A 199 10.60 10.53 12.11
N THR A 200 9.46 9.85 12.12
CA THR A 200 9.36 8.43 12.46
C THR A 200 9.54 7.58 11.22
N LEU A 201 10.39 6.56 11.29
CA LEU A 201 10.54 5.56 10.22
C LEU A 201 9.28 4.68 10.12
N GLU A 202 8.76 4.55 8.91
CA GLU A 202 7.69 3.61 8.59
C GLU A 202 8.24 2.18 8.42
N ASP A 203 7.39 1.17 8.63
CA ASP A 203 7.81 -0.24 8.56
C ASP A 203 8.30 -0.65 7.16
N ASP A 204 7.75 -0.05 6.10
CA ASP A 204 8.15 -0.29 4.72
C ASP A 204 9.51 0.33 4.36
N GLN A 205 9.99 1.28 5.16
CA GLN A 205 11.31 1.89 5.02
C GLN A 205 12.43 1.06 5.66
N LEU A 206 12.08 0.04 6.46
CA LEU A 206 13.05 -0.85 7.09
C LEU A 206 13.49 -1.97 6.13
N PRO A 207 14.77 -2.42 6.19
CA PRO A 207 15.21 -3.56 5.40
C PRO A 207 14.46 -4.83 5.78
N GLU A 208 14.08 -5.63 4.78
CA GLU A 208 13.35 -6.88 5.01
C GLU A 208 14.12 -7.81 5.97
N GLY A 209 13.42 -8.31 6.99
CA GLY A 209 14.03 -9.19 8.00
C GLY A 209 14.84 -8.46 9.07
N TYR A 210 14.73 -7.13 9.20
CA TYR A 210 15.37 -6.37 10.27
C TYR A 210 14.37 -5.57 11.11
N THR A 211 14.73 -5.29 12.35
CA THR A 211 14.00 -4.40 13.27
C THR A 211 14.92 -3.33 13.84
N VAL A 212 14.34 -2.22 14.28
CA VAL A 212 15.03 -1.12 14.96
C VAL A 212 14.41 -0.91 16.35
N ALA A 213 15.23 -0.51 17.32
CA ALA A 213 14.76 -0.26 18.69
C ALA A 213 13.98 1.06 18.82
N ASP A 214 14.37 2.06 18.04
CA ASP A 214 13.74 3.38 17.99
C ASP A 214 13.57 3.79 16.52
N LYS A 215 12.35 4.22 16.18
CA LYS A 215 11.99 4.64 14.82
C LYS A 215 12.07 6.16 14.67
N ASP A 216 12.13 6.90 15.77
CA ASP A 216 12.13 8.35 15.73
C ASP A 216 13.54 8.87 15.45
N LEU A 217 13.65 9.70 14.43
CA LEU A 217 14.89 10.32 13.99
C LEU A 217 14.74 11.83 14.00
N THR A 218 15.79 12.53 14.41
CA THR A 218 15.85 13.98 14.22
C THR A 218 16.44 14.27 12.85
N LEU A 219 15.70 15.00 12.03
CA LEU A 219 16.15 15.41 10.71
C LEU A 219 17.36 16.35 10.83
N GLN A 220 18.44 16.07 10.09
CA GLN A 220 19.63 16.92 10.04
C GLN A 220 19.61 17.79 8.78
N ASN A 221 20.67 18.57 8.55
CA ASN A 221 20.80 19.43 7.37
C ASN A 221 20.58 18.66 6.04
N GLU A 222 20.15 19.38 5.01
CA GLU A 222 19.87 18.81 3.68
C GLU A 222 21.01 17.93 3.17
N GLY A 223 20.66 16.72 2.71
CA GLY A 223 21.58 15.75 2.12
C GLY A 223 22.46 15.01 3.13
N ASN A 224 22.23 15.16 4.44
CA ASN A 224 23.00 14.44 5.46
C ASN A 224 22.73 12.93 5.43
N THR A 225 23.68 12.15 5.92
CA THR A 225 23.58 10.70 6.11
C THR A 225 23.61 10.34 7.59
N GLN A 226 22.60 9.61 8.05
CA GLN A 226 22.52 9.08 9.41
C GLN A 226 22.66 7.56 9.40
N PHE A 227 23.12 7.00 10.51
CA PHE A 227 23.26 5.56 10.69
C PHE A 227 22.28 5.07 11.76
N VAL A 228 21.51 4.04 11.41
CA VAL A 228 20.57 3.40 12.32
C VAL A 228 21.00 1.97 12.55
N THR A 229 21.20 1.60 13.81
CA THR A 229 21.56 0.23 14.16
C THR A 229 20.31 -0.63 14.14
N VAL A 230 20.33 -1.69 13.33
CA VAL A 230 19.24 -2.66 13.18
C VAL A 230 19.66 -4.03 13.68
N LYS A 231 18.67 -4.79 14.13
CA LYS A 231 18.83 -6.17 14.55
C LYS A 231 18.18 -7.06 13.52
N LYS A 232 18.92 -8.06 13.04
CA LYS A 232 18.36 -9.10 12.18
C LYS A 232 17.27 -9.84 12.96
N ASN A 233 16.06 -9.86 12.45
CA ASN A 233 15.05 -10.82 12.87
C ASN A 233 15.60 -12.18 12.46
N LEU A 234 15.89 -13.04 13.43
CA LEU A 234 16.32 -14.40 13.16
C LEU A 234 15.17 -15.08 12.41
N ASP A 235 15.30 -15.26 11.10
CA ASP A 235 14.43 -16.02 10.19
C ASP A 235 12.97 -16.24 10.66
N GLY A 236 12.18 -15.16 10.78
CA GLY A 236 10.76 -15.28 11.15
C GLY A 236 10.49 -15.82 12.56
N ILE A 237 11.50 -15.89 13.44
CA ILE A 237 11.42 -16.32 14.83
C ILE A 237 11.00 -15.15 15.72
N MET A 238 9.79 -15.24 16.27
CA MET A 238 9.19 -14.29 17.19
C MET A 238 9.15 -14.88 18.63
N PRO A 239 9.52 -14.14 19.67
CA PRO A 239 9.37 -14.59 21.05
C PRO A 239 7.90 -14.82 21.45
N ILE A 240 7.61 -15.88 22.19
CA ILE A 240 6.30 -16.17 22.80
C ILE A 240 6.49 -17.02 24.05
N LYS A 241 5.75 -16.78 25.13
CA LYS A 241 5.73 -17.68 26.29
C LYS A 241 4.43 -18.44 26.34
N GLY A 242 4.48 -19.75 26.54
CA GLY A 242 3.30 -20.57 26.75
C GLY A 242 3.60 -22.06 26.80
N VAL A 243 2.53 -22.85 26.76
CA VAL A 243 2.62 -24.31 26.68
C VAL A 243 1.94 -24.77 25.39
N VAL A 244 2.58 -25.69 24.67
CA VAL A 244 1.97 -26.37 23.52
C VAL A 244 1.71 -27.82 23.87
N ARG A 245 0.53 -28.33 23.52
CA ARG A 245 0.13 -29.72 23.70
C ARG A 245 -0.01 -30.40 22.35
N VAL A 246 0.66 -31.53 22.16
CA VAL A 246 0.55 -32.32 20.93
C VAL A 246 -0.89 -32.85 20.74
N ASN A 247 -1.45 -32.70 19.55
CA ASN A 247 -2.84 -33.06 19.21
C ASN A 247 -2.95 -34.11 18.08
N VAL A 248 -1.82 -34.73 17.70
CA VAL A 248 -1.72 -35.85 16.76
C VAL A 248 -1.09 -37.06 17.44
N GLU A 249 -1.23 -38.26 16.87
CA GLU A 249 -0.68 -39.49 17.47
C GLU A 249 0.85 -39.40 17.72
N MET A 250 1.59 -38.93 16.71
CA MET A 250 3.02 -38.62 16.79
C MET A 250 3.32 -37.36 15.98
N ALA A 251 3.81 -36.30 16.61
CA ALA A 251 4.22 -35.07 15.96
C ALA A 251 5.71 -35.08 15.64
N HIS A 252 6.07 -34.84 14.38
CA HIS A 252 7.47 -34.69 13.98
C HIS A 252 8.07 -33.39 14.50
N LEU A 253 9.35 -33.44 14.86
CA LEU A 253 10.14 -32.24 15.15
C LEU A 253 10.88 -31.77 13.89
N TYR A 254 11.05 -30.46 13.79
CA TYR A 254 11.75 -29.80 12.69
C TYR A 254 12.90 -28.95 13.25
N ASP A 255 13.98 -28.79 12.48
CA ASP A 255 14.97 -27.74 12.75
C ASP A 255 14.50 -26.37 12.23
N LYS A 256 15.32 -25.33 12.45
CA LYS A 256 15.00 -23.95 12.03
C LYS A 256 14.86 -23.79 10.50
N ASP A 257 15.40 -24.74 9.73
CA ASP A 257 15.40 -24.72 8.26
C ASP A 257 14.27 -25.60 7.69
N GLY A 258 13.43 -26.19 8.55
CA GLY A 258 12.26 -26.99 8.17
C GLY A 258 12.59 -28.46 7.87
N LYS A 259 13.79 -28.94 8.20
CA LYS A 259 14.17 -30.34 8.03
C LYS A 259 13.61 -31.18 9.18
N VAL A 260 12.97 -32.30 8.82
CA VAL A 260 12.45 -33.27 9.79
C VAL A 260 13.58 -33.94 10.57
N LEU A 261 13.42 -34.02 11.89
CA LEU A 261 14.33 -34.71 12.81
C LEU A 261 13.86 -36.13 13.09
N SER A 262 14.77 -36.99 13.57
CA SER A 262 14.48 -38.42 13.79
C SER A 262 13.59 -38.70 15.02
N ARG A 263 13.38 -37.71 15.88
CA ARG A 263 12.54 -37.83 17.08
C ARG A 263 11.19 -37.15 16.89
N SER A 264 10.19 -37.71 17.56
CA SER A 264 8.81 -37.24 17.54
C SER A 264 8.26 -37.15 18.95
N LEU A 265 7.20 -36.37 19.12
CA LEU A 265 6.50 -36.18 20.38
C LEU A 265 5.14 -36.87 20.34
N VAL A 266 4.79 -37.59 21.39
CA VAL A 266 3.54 -38.36 21.47
C VAL A 266 2.35 -37.47 21.80
N ASN A 267 1.16 -37.92 21.38
CA ASN A 267 -0.12 -37.27 21.65
C ASN A 267 -0.27 -36.86 23.13
N LYS A 268 -0.85 -35.69 23.37
CA LYS A 268 -1.12 -35.08 24.69
C LYS A 268 0.10 -34.70 25.52
N SER A 269 1.33 -34.92 25.04
CA SER A 269 2.53 -34.39 25.70
C SER A 269 2.54 -32.84 25.64
N ARG A 270 3.04 -32.21 26.71
CA ARG A 270 3.06 -30.75 26.90
C ARG A 270 4.47 -30.21 26.94
N TRP A 271 4.70 -29.09 26.27
CA TRP A 271 6.02 -28.51 26.10
C TRP A 271 5.98 -27.00 26.28
N GLN A 272 6.93 -26.45 27.02
CA GLN A 272 7.10 -25.01 27.09
C GLN A 272 7.59 -24.49 25.74
N THR A 273 7.01 -23.38 25.31
CA THR A 273 7.45 -22.67 24.13
C THR A 273 7.90 -21.27 24.49
N ASN A 274 9.05 -20.88 23.94
CA ASN A 274 9.67 -19.57 24.14
C ASN A 274 9.71 -18.74 22.85
N ASN A 275 9.47 -19.36 21.70
CA ASN A 275 9.55 -18.75 20.38
C ASN A 275 8.60 -19.44 19.41
N LYS A 276 8.08 -18.70 18.44
CA LYS A 276 7.36 -19.20 17.25
C LYS A 276 8.10 -18.78 15.99
N MET A 277 8.00 -19.54 14.92
CA MET A 277 8.67 -19.26 13.64
C MET A 277 7.67 -19.37 12.49
N VAL A 278 7.77 -18.52 11.46
CA VAL A 278 7.05 -18.70 10.20
C VAL A 278 8.06 -19.04 9.10
N LEU A 279 7.97 -20.25 8.57
CA LEU A 279 8.85 -20.75 7.51
C LEU A 279 7.99 -21.21 6.32
N ASN A 280 8.17 -20.58 5.14
CA ASN A 280 7.40 -20.85 3.93
C ASN A 280 5.87 -20.82 4.14
N GLY A 281 5.39 -19.85 4.93
CA GLY A 281 3.97 -19.69 5.26
C GLY A 281 3.43 -20.69 6.29
N VAL A 282 4.28 -21.55 6.87
CA VAL A 282 3.91 -22.51 7.91
C VAL A 282 4.43 -22.04 9.26
N THR A 283 3.54 -22.03 10.26
CA THR A 283 3.88 -21.64 11.63
C THR A 283 4.43 -22.82 12.43
N TYR A 284 5.48 -22.58 13.20
CA TYR A 284 6.13 -23.53 14.09
C TYR A 284 6.30 -22.94 15.50
N TYR A 285 6.35 -23.81 16.52
CA TYR A 285 6.57 -23.45 17.92
C TYR A 285 7.78 -24.18 18.47
N GLN A 286 8.71 -23.42 19.06
CA GLN A 286 9.92 -23.97 19.62
C GLN A 286 9.60 -24.75 20.89
N VAL A 287 10.13 -25.97 21.01
CA VAL A 287 9.98 -26.82 22.21
C VAL A 287 11.32 -27.23 22.83
N SER A 288 12.43 -26.82 22.21
CA SER A 288 13.82 -27.04 22.66
C SER A 288 14.73 -25.99 22.02
N THR A 289 16.03 -26.00 22.31
CA THR A 289 16.99 -25.03 21.73
C THR A 289 16.97 -24.97 20.21
N THR A 290 16.72 -26.09 19.54
CA THR A 290 16.80 -26.20 18.06
C THR A 290 15.61 -26.93 17.42
N GLU A 291 14.57 -27.25 18.20
CA GLU A 291 13.50 -28.14 17.75
C GLU A 291 12.14 -27.45 17.78
N TRP A 292 11.37 -27.69 16.74
CA TRP A 292 10.15 -26.97 16.43
C TRP A 292 9.01 -27.94 16.11
N LEU A 293 7.80 -27.62 16.57
CA LEU A 293 6.56 -28.31 16.24
C LEU A 293 5.73 -27.47 15.27
N LYS A 294 5.13 -28.10 14.26
CA LYS A 294 4.16 -27.41 13.39
C LYS A 294 2.90 -27.04 14.17
N ALA A 295 2.37 -25.85 13.91
CA ALA A 295 1.14 -25.36 14.52
C ALA A 295 -0.07 -26.29 14.26
N SER A 296 -0.10 -26.99 13.11
CA SER A 296 -1.14 -27.96 12.76
C SER A 296 -1.20 -29.18 13.68
N ASP A 297 -0.10 -29.50 14.37
CA ASP A 297 0.08 -30.75 15.11
C ASP A 297 -0.12 -30.55 16.63
N ILE A 298 -0.43 -29.32 17.05
CA ILE A 298 -0.49 -28.91 18.45
C ILE A 298 -1.73 -28.07 18.77
N ILE A 299 -1.99 -27.91 20.06
CA ILE A 299 -2.87 -26.90 20.64
C ILE A 299 -1.99 -26.00 21.52
N VAL A 300 -2.08 -24.68 21.36
CA VAL A 300 -1.44 -23.72 22.27
C VAL A 300 -2.33 -23.55 23.49
N GLU A 301 -1.86 -24.01 24.65
CA GLU A 301 -2.54 -23.85 25.93
C GLU A 301 -2.11 -22.50 26.54
N ASN A 302 -3.00 -21.50 26.49
CA ASN A 302 -2.81 -20.26 27.23
C ASN A 302 -3.03 -20.55 28.72
N GLU A 303 -2.11 -20.12 29.60
CA GLU A 303 -2.26 -20.27 31.04
C GLU A 303 -3.49 -19.49 31.52
N LYS A 304 -4.61 -20.17 31.76
CA LYS A 304 -5.64 -19.74 32.72
C LYS A 304 -5.41 -20.49 34.02
N GLY A 305 -4.87 -19.78 35.02
CA GLY A 305 -4.61 -20.34 36.33
C GLY A 305 -4.07 -19.33 37.35
N SER A 306 -4.74 -18.19 37.53
CA SER A 306 -4.91 -17.58 38.86
C SER A 306 -6.11 -16.62 38.81
N GLU A 307 -7.22 -17.07 39.39
CA GLU A 307 -8.22 -16.18 39.97
C GLU A 307 -7.57 -15.43 41.16
N ASP A 308 -8.08 -14.25 41.51
CA ASP A 308 -7.57 -13.32 42.54
C ASP A 308 -6.36 -12.44 42.17
N ALA A 309 -6.58 -11.52 41.22
CA ALA A 309 -6.27 -10.11 41.45
C ALA A 309 -7.11 -9.28 40.50
N ASN A 310 -7.95 -8.42 41.07
CA ASN A 310 -8.56 -7.28 40.39
C ASN A 310 -7.43 -6.40 39.83
N THR A 311 -6.96 -6.74 38.64
CA THR A 311 -6.14 -5.89 37.81
C THR A 311 -6.98 -5.63 36.59
N ASP A 312 -7.42 -4.38 36.49
CA ASP A 312 -7.79 -3.73 35.25
C ASP A 312 -6.56 -3.82 34.33
N ILE A 313 -6.37 -5.01 33.75
CA ILE A 313 -5.40 -5.22 32.68
C ILE A 313 -6.08 -4.57 31.49
N ASP A 314 -5.63 -3.36 31.18
CA ASP A 314 -5.94 -2.71 29.92
C ASP A 314 -5.52 -3.64 28.78
N THR A 315 -6.52 -4.39 28.30
CA THR A 315 -6.44 -5.42 27.27
C THR A 315 -6.31 -4.82 25.87
N ASN A 316 -6.12 -3.50 25.78
CA ASN A 316 -5.89 -2.75 24.55
C ASN A 316 -4.41 -2.49 24.27
N LYS A 317 -3.47 -3.20 24.91
CA LYS A 317 -2.03 -2.94 24.76
C LYS A 317 -1.52 -2.94 23.30
N ASP A 318 -2.23 -3.63 22.40
CA ASP A 318 -1.93 -3.68 20.95
C ASP A 318 -3.00 -2.98 20.08
N ALA A 319 -3.93 -2.24 20.69
CA ALA A 319 -4.95 -1.48 19.99
C ALA A 319 -4.59 0.00 19.91
N THR A 320 -4.58 0.52 18.69
CA THR A 320 -4.36 1.94 18.41
C THR A 320 -5.69 2.66 18.26
N LYS A 321 -5.69 3.98 18.37
CA LYS A 321 -6.87 4.80 18.03
C LYS A 321 -7.37 4.44 16.62
N ALA A 322 -8.67 4.25 16.47
CA ALA A 322 -9.28 3.98 15.17
C ALA A 322 -9.06 5.15 14.20
N ASP A 323 -8.77 4.83 12.94
CA ASP A 323 -8.63 5.78 11.83
C ASP A 323 -9.99 6.38 11.35
N ARG A 324 -11.10 5.94 11.94
CA ARG A 324 -12.48 6.38 11.69
C ARG A 324 -13.25 6.38 13.00
N SER A 325 -14.30 7.20 13.09
CA SER A 325 -15.18 7.26 14.26
C SER A 325 -16.41 6.35 14.15
N VAL A 326 -16.73 5.88 12.94
CA VAL A 326 -17.89 5.05 12.63
C VAL A 326 -17.53 4.02 11.56
N VAL A 327 -18.02 2.79 11.71
CA VAL A 327 -17.97 1.71 10.72
C VAL A 327 -19.37 1.29 10.32
N GLU A 328 -19.57 0.92 9.06
CA GLU A 328 -20.85 0.42 8.55
C GLU A 328 -20.70 -1.01 8.03
N THR A 329 -21.51 -1.92 8.55
CA THR A 329 -21.49 -3.34 8.13
C THR A 329 -21.94 -3.47 6.68
N LYS A 330 -21.39 -4.44 5.94
CA LYS A 330 -21.79 -4.76 4.55
C LYS A 330 -23.29 -4.96 4.38
N ASN A 331 -23.77 -4.78 3.15
CA ASN A 331 -25.18 -4.93 2.76
C ASN A 331 -25.60 -6.40 2.52
N SER A 332 -24.87 -7.37 3.10
CA SER A 332 -25.15 -8.80 2.92
C SER A 332 -24.57 -9.63 4.06
N GLY A 333 -25.41 -10.46 4.68
CA GLY A 333 -25.00 -11.34 5.78
C GLY A 333 -24.95 -10.65 7.14
N LEU A 334 -24.91 -11.46 8.20
CA LEU A 334 -24.65 -10.98 9.55
C LEU A 334 -23.15 -10.75 9.73
N ALA A 335 -22.79 -9.60 10.29
CA ALA A 335 -21.41 -9.27 10.61
C ALA A 335 -21.03 -9.91 11.95
N HIS A 336 -20.10 -10.86 11.91
CA HIS A 336 -19.65 -11.59 13.10
C HIS A 336 -18.68 -10.75 13.96
N LEU A 337 -18.79 -10.91 15.27
CA LEU A 337 -17.96 -10.22 16.26
C LEU A 337 -16.92 -11.16 16.86
N TYR A 338 -15.78 -10.60 17.24
CA TYR A 338 -14.64 -11.31 17.77
C TYR A 338 -14.21 -10.72 19.12
N ASP A 339 -13.73 -11.57 20.02
CA ASP A 339 -13.19 -11.14 21.30
C ASP A 339 -11.80 -10.51 21.15
N ASP A 340 -11.17 -10.12 22.26
CA ASP A 340 -9.85 -9.50 22.19
C ASP A 340 -8.74 -10.40 21.62
N ASN A 341 -8.93 -11.71 21.70
CA ASN A 341 -8.01 -12.73 21.21
C ASN A 341 -8.30 -13.13 19.76
N GLY A 342 -9.34 -12.55 19.16
CA GLY A 342 -9.79 -12.86 17.80
C GLY A 342 -10.63 -14.14 17.72
N GLU A 343 -11.19 -14.61 18.84
CA GLU A 343 -12.12 -15.73 18.90
C GLU A 343 -13.55 -15.27 18.56
N LEU A 344 -14.29 -16.08 17.81
CA LEU A 344 -15.65 -15.74 17.38
C LEU A 344 -16.63 -15.72 18.58
N ILE A 345 -17.37 -14.62 18.72
CA ILE A 345 -18.45 -14.51 19.69
C ILE A 345 -19.74 -15.06 19.04
N ALA A 346 -20.05 -16.33 19.30
CA ALA A 346 -21.18 -17.02 18.66
C ALA A 346 -22.57 -16.51 19.10
N SER A 347 -22.67 -15.84 20.24
CA SER A 347 -23.94 -15.39 20.82
C SER A 347 -24.46 -14.06 20.25
N ARG A 348 -23.66 -13.36 19.42
CA ARG A 348 -24.01 -12.03 18.92
C ARG A 348 -23.40 -11.72 17.55
N SER A 349 -24.10 -10.90 16.79
CA SER A 349 -23.69 -10.43 15.47
C SER A 349 -24.39 -9.11 15.14
N LEU A 350 -23.89 -8.39 14.14
CA LEU A 350 -24.46 -7.14 13.68
C LEU A 350 -25.30 -7.36 12.41
N SER A 351 -26.45 -6.71 12.33
CA SER A 351 -27.29 -6.73 11.14
C SER A 351 -26.62 -5.98 9.97
N PRO A 352 -26.88 -6.37 8.71
CA PRO A 352 -26.32 -5.69 7.54
C PRO A 352 -26.76 -4.22 7.47
N SER A 353 -25.92 -3.38 6.84
CA SER A 353 -26.15 -1.93 6.65
C SER A 353 -26.43 -1.14 7.95
N THR A 354 -25.84 -1.55 9.08
CA THR A 354 -25.91 -0.82 10.35
C THR A 354 -24.60 -0.11 10.67
N ARG A 355 -24.70 1.08 11.29
CA ARG A 355 -23.56 1.94 11.63
C ARG A 355 -23.21 1.80 13.12
N TRP A 356 -21.92 1.66 13.41
CA TRP A 356 -21.38 1.44 14.75
C TRP A 356 -20.25 2.41 15.04
N ALA A 357 -20.27 3.02 16.21
CA ALA A 357 -19.17 3.84 16.69
C ALA A 357 -17.94 2.95 16.92
N THR A 358 -16.76 3.47 16.58
CA THR A 358 -15.48 2.81 16.88
C THR A 358 -14.50 3.84 17.40
N ASP A 359 -13.68 3.39 18.34
CA ASP A 359 -12.68 4.22 19.01
C ASP A 359 -11.27 3.63 18.90
N LEU A 360 -11.16 2.30 18.83
CA LEU A 360 -9.90 1.58 18.66
C LEU A 360 -9.92 0.64 17.45
N MET A 361 -8.73 0.39 16.90
CA MET A 361 -8.48 -0.63 15.91
C MET A 361 -7.26 -1.47 16.31
N LYS A 362 -7.25 -2.74 15.92
CA LYS A 362 -6.11 -3.61 16.15
C LYS A 362 -6.00 -4.67 15.07
N THR A 363 -4.83 -5.31 14.98
CA THR A 363 -4.61 -6.46 14.11
C THR A 363 -4.40 -7.69 14.97
N THR A 364 -5.40 -8.57 15.02
CA THR A 364 -5.33 -9.84 15.74
C THR A 364 -5.26 -10.98 14.74
N ASN A 365 -4.28 -11.88 14.87
CA ASN A 365 -4.05 -12.99 13.95
C ASN A 365 -3.96 -12.57 12.46
N GLY A 366 -3.34 -11.41 12.20
CA GLY A 366 -3.19 -10.86 10.84
C GLY A 366 -4.46 -10.23 10.26
N VAL A 367 -5.53 -10.12 11.04
CA VAL A 367 -6.80 -9.53 10.61
C VAL A 367 -7.01 -8.20 11.30
N LYS A 368 -7.08 -7.11 10.53
CA LYS A 368 -7.44 -5.78 11.04
C LYS A 368 -8.91 -5.79 11.48
N MET A 369 -9.18 -5.23 12.66
CA MET A 369 -10.52 -5.14 13.25
C MET A 369 -10.74 -3.77 13.91
N TYR A 370 -11.99 -3.33 13.99
CA TYR A 370 -12.43 -2.14 14.72
C TYR A 370 -13.24 -2.54 15.95
N ARG A 371 -13.01 -1.86 17.07
CA ARG A 371 -13.79 -2.09 18.28
C ARG A 371 -15.15 -1.43 18.16
N VAL A 372 -16.22 -2.21 18.29
CA VAL A 372 -17.61 -1.72 18.21
C VAL A 372 -18.35 -1.79 19.55
N ALA A 373 -17.80 -2.55 20.50
CA ALA A 373 -18.19 -2.54 21.91
C ALA A 373 -17.03 -3.07 22.77
N THR A 374 -17.16 -3.00 24.10
CA THR A 374 -16.15 -3.50 25.04
C THR A 374 -15.87 -4.98 24.79
N HIS A 375 -14.61 -5.31 24.46
CA HIS A 375 -14.16 -6.65 24.07
C HIS A 375 -14.78 -7.21 22.77
N GLU A 376 -15.31 -6.35 21.89
CA GLU A 376 -15.97 -6.78 20.66
C GLU A 376 -15.43 -6.07 19.44
N TRP A 377 -14.89 -6.89 18.54
CA TRP A 377 -14.14 -6.44 17.38
C TRP A 377 -14.82 -6.90 16.11
N LEU A 378 -14.99 -5.97 15.18
CA LEU A 378 -15.54 -6.20 13.86
C LEU A 378 -14.40 -6.20 12.84
N LYS A 379 -14.29 -7.28 12.07
CA LYS A 379 -13.27 -7.38 11.01
C LYS A 379 -13.46 -6.31 9.95
N VAL A 380 -12.36 -5.77 9.43
CA VAL A 380 -12.40 -4.84 8.28
C VAL A 380 -13.08 -5.45 7.07
N SER A 381 -12.96 -6.77 6.89
CA SER A 381 -13.65 -7.49 5.81
C SER A 381 -15.18 -7.47 5.91
N GLU A 382 -15.76 -7.06 7.04
CA GLU A 382 -17.22 -6.99 7.24
C GLU A 382 -17.77 -5.55 7.08
N ILE A 383 -16.91 -4.60 6.73
CA ILE A 383 -17.22 -3.16 6.65
C ILE A 383 -17.25 -2.72 5.18
N LYS A 384 -18.12 -1.76 4.85
CA LYS A 384 -18.26 -1.16 3.51
C LYS A 384 -17.21 -0.08 3.21
#